data_AF-A0A174CGV3-F1
#
_entry.id   AF-A0A174CGV3-F1
#
_cell.length_a   1.000
_cell.length_b   1.000
_cell.length_c   1.000
_cell.angle_alpha   90.00
_cell.angle_beta   90.00
_cell.angle_gamma   90.00
#
_symmetry.space_group_name_H-M   'P 1'
#
loop_
_entity.id
_entity.type
_entity.pdbx_description
1 polymer ?
#
loop_
_entity_poly.entity_id
_entity_poly.type
_entity_poly.pdbx_seq_one_letter_code
_entity_poly.pdbx_strand_id
1 'polypeptide(L)'
;MHYPINIEMLMEMAKTARINELSKTFLGQMARVLNNIYKMGMEYSTEDFVFTPEIVREAHQRVYGKLLVNEEVNQRFYELLSEWGNDAFQAGACSDKHIVRLSNISMSRRNSGSRPTKKKMEQARRFYEKYGVYKREIVIDEHGVLMDGYTTYLLMCEQGKDMVLVRRIRRQGIKAVFNEGGKQYQWEIPLKLIDKIAPGDRVVVETFYGPQRVTVKEIIPLAKRTGRKVRRIEEKEN
;
A
#
# COMPACT_ATOMS: atom_id res chain seq x y z
N MET A 1 -12.96 -5.71 1.74
CA MET A 1 -12.98 -5.65 3.22
C MET A 1 -12.02 -4.56 3.67
N HIS A 2 -12.36 -3.72 4.65
CA HIS A 2 -11.49 -2.61 5.10
C HIS A 2 -10.69 -3.03 6.34
N TYR A 3 -9.38 -2.76 6.36
CA TYR A 3 -8.49 -3.09 7.48
C TYR A 3 -7.95 -1.82 8.16
N PRO A 4 -7.75 -1.82 9.50
CA PRO A 4 -7.94 -2.94 10.40
C PRO A 4 -9.43 -3.28 10.63
N ILE A 5 -9.75 -4.56 10.71
CA ILE A 5 -11.10 -5.04 11.03
C ILE A 5 -11.34 -5.01 12.54
N ASN A 6 -12.53 -4.61 12.97
CA ASN A 6 -12.94 -4.58 14.37
C ASN A 6 -14.06 -5.60 14.66
N ILE A 7 -14.50 -5.67 15.92
CA ILE A 7 -15.50 -6.63 16.37
C ILE A 7 -16.86 -6.36 15.71
N GLU A 8 -17.24 -5.10 15.58
CA GLU A 8 -18.51 -4.68 14.98
C GLU A 8 -18.62 -5.14 13.53
N MET A 9 -17.57 -4.95 12.74
CA MET A 9 -17.49 -5.43 11.35
C MET A 9 -17.59 -6.95 11.27
N LEU A 10 -16.91 -7.67 12.18
CA LEU A 10 -17.03 -9.13 12.22
C LEU A 10 -18.41 -9.62 12.65
N MET A 11 -19.11 -8.88 13.52
CA MET A 11 -20.50 -9.20 13.85
C MET A 11 -21.41 -9.08 12.63
N GLU A 12 -21.21 -8.08 11.77
CA GLU A 12 -21.95 -7.94 10.51
C GLU A 12 -21.61 -9.07 9.52
N MET A 13 -20.34 -9.44 9.41
CA MET A 13 -19.91 -10.57 8.58
C MET A 13 -20.50 -11.89 9.08
N ALA A 14 -20.47 -12.15 10.38
CA ALA A 14 -21.03 -13.36 10.97
C ALA A 14 -22.56 -13.47 10.75
N LYS A 15 -23.29 -12.35 10.88
CA LYS A 15 -24.72 -12.28 10.53
C LYS A 15 -24.96 -12.63 9.07
N THR A 16 -24.15 -12.08 8.16
CA THR A 16 -24.26 -12.32 6.71
C THR A 16 -23.98 -13.80 6.38
N ALA A 17 -22.99 -14.39 7.03
CA ALA A 17 -22.63 -15.80 6.91
C ALA A 17 -23.58 -16.77 7.64
N ARG A 18 -24.65 -16.25 8.27
CA ARG A 18 -25.64 -17.02 9.06
C ARG A 18 -24.99 -17.86 10.18
N ILE A 19 -23.99 -17.29 10.84
CA ILE A 19 -23.30 -17.91 11.98
C ILE A 19 -23.91 -17.34 13.26
N ASN A 20 -24.55 -18.19 14.05
CA ASN A 20 -25.23 -17.78 15.29
C ASN A 20 -24.28 -17.70 16.50
N GLU A 21 -24.55 -16.72 17.36
CA GLU A 21 -23.94 -16.43 18.67
C GLU A 21 -22.44 -16.75 18.86
N LEU A 22 -21.59 -16.13 18.04
CA LEU A 22 -20.17 -16.04 18.37
C LEU A 22 -19.95 -15.05 19.53
N SER A 23 -19.25 -15.50 20.57
CA SER A 23 -18.92 -14.61 21.70
C SER A 23 -18.08 -13.41 21.24
N LYS A 24 -18.27 -12.24 21.87
CA LYS A 24 -17.43 -11.05 21.61
C LYS A 24 -15.94 -11.34 21.82
N THR A 25 -15.60 -12.17 22.79
CA THR A 25 -14.23 -12.61 23.07
C THR A 25 -13.63 -13.34 21.86
N PHE A 26 -14.39 -14.27 21.28
CA PHE A 26 -13.97 -15.01 20.10
C PHE A 26 -13.85 -14.11 18.87
N LEU A 27 -14.82 -13.23 18.63
CA LEU A 27 -14.75 -12.24 17.55
C LEU A 27 -13.54 -11.31 17.72
N GLY A 28 -13.19 -10.91 18.94
CA GLY A 28 -11.99 -10.13 19.22
C GLY A 28 -10.70 -10.89 18.87
N GLN A 29 -10.63 -12.18 19.17
CA GLN A 29 -9.50 -13.03 18.78
C GLN A 29 -9.42 -13.19 17.26
N MET A 30 -10.55 -13.42 16.59
CA MET A 30 -10.65 -13.50 15.13
C MET A 30 -10.20 -12.21 14.47
N ALA A 31 -10.65 -11.04 14.94
CA ALA A 31 -10.20 -9.75 14.42
C ALA A 31 -8.67 -9.61 14.52
N ARG A 32 -8.09 -10.01 15.64
CA ARG A 32 -6.63 -9.97 15.82
C ARG A 32 -5.91 -10.89 14.83
N VAL A 33 -6.41 -12.10 14.62
CA VAL A 33 -5.84 -13.06 13.65
C VAL A 33 -5.92 -12.51 12.24
N LEU A 34 -7.09 -12.04 11.80
CA LEU A 34 -7.28 -11.49 10.45
C LEU A 34 -6.42 -10.24 10.20
N ASN A 35 -6.31 -9.34 11.18
CA ASN A 35 -5.42 -8.18 11.07
C ASN A 35 -3.94 -8.57 10.97
N ASN A 36 -3.52 -9.67 11.59
CA ASN A 36 -2.16 -10.19 11.44
C ASN A 36 -1.95 -10.85 10.07
N ILE A 37 -2.93 -11.61 9.57
CA ILE A 37 -2.89 -12.20 8.23
C ILE A 37 -2.85 -11.10 7.15
N TYR A 38 -3.60 -10.01 7.33
CA TYR A 38 -3.51 -8.83 6.48
C TYR A 38 -2.08 -8.24 6.46
N LYS A 39 -1.44 -8.09 7.63
CA LYS A 39 -0.04 -7.64 7.69
C LYS A 39 0.93 -8.62 7.02
N MET A 40 0.69 -9.93 7.11
CA MET A 40 1.48 -10.93 6.39
C MET A 40 1.33 -10.73 4.87
N GLY A 41 0.11 -10.46 4.38
CA GLY A 41 -0.12 -10.11 2.98
C GLY A 41 0.72 -8.90 2.56
N MET A 42 0.75 -7.85 3.38
CA MET A 42 1.56 -6.65 3.12
C MET A 42 3.07 -6.93 3.09
N GLU A 43 3.55 -7.94 3.83
CA GLU A 43 4.96 -8.32 3.92
C GLU A 43 5.40 -9.22 2.75
N TYR A 44 4.64 -10.28 2.48
CA TYR A 44 5.00 -11.28 1.48
C TYR A 44 4.60 -10.87 0.06
N SER A 45 3.54 -10.08 -0.11
CA SER A 45 3.13 -9.49 -1.40
C SER A 45 3.02 -10.52 -2.54
N THR A 46 2.57 -11.73 -2.24
CA THR A 46 2.29 -12.78 -3.22
C THR A 46 0.78 -13.03 -3.25
N GLU A 47 0.21 -13.18 -4.44
CA GLU A 47 -1.21 -13.57 -4.60
C GLU A 47 -1.35 -15.11 -4.60
N ASP A 48 -0.24 -15.84 -4.74
CA ASP A 48 -0.24 -17.30 -4.93
C ASP A 48 -0.44 -18.08 -3.63
N PHE A 49 -0.28 -17.43 -2.47
CA PHE A 49 -0.45 -18.09 -1.19
C PHE A 49 -1.93 -18.15 -0.81
N VAL A 50 -2.38 -19.37 -0.48
CA VAL A 50 -3.76 -19.66 -0.08
C VAL A 50 -3.73 -20.44 1.24
N PHE A 51 -4.42 -19.91 2.25
CA PHE A 51 -4.75 -20.63 3.47
C PHE A 51 -5.81 -21.70 3.13
N THR A 52 -5.46 -22.97 3.30
CA THR A 52 -6.43 -24.08 3.27
C THR A 52 -6.87 -24.41 4.70
N PRO A 53 -8.02 -25.09 4.89
CA PRO A 53 -8.46 -25.55 6.22
C PRO A 53 -7.39 -26.38 6.94
N GLU A 54 -6.61 -27.19 6.22
CA GLU A 54 -5.53 -28.00 6.75
C GLU A 54 -4.38 -27.14 7.29
N ILE A 55 -3.96 -26.12 6.53
CA ILE A 55 -2.92 -25.16 6.96
C ILE A 55 -3.38 -24.42 8.22
N VAL A 56 -4.62 -23.94 8.23
CA VAL A 56 -5.18 -23.22 9.39
C VAL A 56 -5.27 -24.13 10.61
N ARG A 57 -5.72 -25.38 10.42
CA ARG A 57 -5.80 -26.39 11.48
C ARG A 57 -4.43 -26.70 12.08
N GLU A 58 -3.42 -26.89 11.22
CA GLU A 58 -2.05 -27.15 11.66
C GLU A 58 -1.48 -25.96 12.44
N ALA A 59 -1.67 -24.74 11.93
CA ALA A 59 -1.24 -23.52 12.60
C ALA A 59 -1.92 -23.36 13.98
N HIS A 60 -3.22 -23.61 14.05
CA HIS A 60 -3.97 -23.60 15.31
C HIS A 60 -3.43 -24.63 16.31
N GLN A 61 -3.19 -25.88 15.86
CA GLN A 61 -2.64 -26.94 16.71
C GLN A 61 -1.26 -26.56 17.26
N ARG A 62 -0.39 -25.98 16.43
CA ARG A 62 0.95 -25.53 16.86
C ARG A 62 0.89 -24.42 17.93
N VAL A 63 -0.06 -23.49 17.82
CA VAL A 63 -0.18 -22.36 18.75
C VAL A 63 -0.82 -22.76 20.08
N TYR A 64 -1.87 -23.57 20.04
CA TYR A 64 -2.69 -23.86 21.23
C TYR A 64 -2.47 -25.25 21.83
N GLY A 65 -1.70 -26.11 21.18
CA GLY A 65 -1.36 -27.46 21.67
C GLY A 65 -2.53 -28.44 21.73
N LYS A 66 -3.71 -28.06 21.24
CA LYS A 66 -4.92 -28.90 21.21
C LYS A 66 -5.80 -28.59 20.00
N LEU A 67 -6.41 -29.63 19.46
CA LEU A 67 -7.51 -29.50 18.50
C LEU A 67 -8.81 -29.28 19.26
N LEU A 68 -9.77 -28.65 18.60
CA LEU A 68 -11.12 -28.50 19.13
C LEU A 68 -11.82 -29.88 19.18
N VAL A 69 -12.82 -30.07 20.04
CA VAL A 69 -13.33 -31.41 20.43
C VAL A 69 -14.44 -31.94 19.51
N ASN A 70 -15.09 -31.09 18.70
CA ASN A 70 -16.24 -31.46 17.86
C ASN A 70 -15.88 -31.38 16.36
N GLU A 71 -15.62 -32.52 15.71
CA GLU A 71 -15.10 -32.56 14.33
C GLU A 71 -15.89 -31.71 13.31
N GLU A 72 -17.22 -31.71 13.34
CA GLU A 72 -18.05 -31.00 12.36
C GLU A 72 -18.05 -29.48 12.59
N VAL A 73 -18.16 -29.05 13.85
CA VAL A 73 -18.05 -27.63 14.22
C VAL A 73 -16.63 -27.09 13.97
N ASN A 74 -15.62 -27.94 14.14
CA ASN A 74 -14.23 -27.61 13.88
C ASN A 74 -13.96 -27.40 12.39
N GLN A 75 -14.48 -28.30 11.56
CA GLN A 75 -14.28 -28.26 10.12
C GLN A 75 -14.82 -26.94 9.55
N ARG A 76 -16.07 -26.59 9.91
CA ARG A 76 -16.69 -25.34 9.48
C ARG A 76 -15.97 -24.09 10.01
N PHE A 77 -15.40 -24.16 11.21
CA PHE A 77 -14.57 -23.07 11.75
C PHE A 77 -13.28 -22.87 10.92
N TYR A 78 -12.58 -23.95 10.58
CA TYR A 78 -11.36 -23.87 9.80
C TYR A 78 -11.61 -23.44 8.35
N GLU A 79 -12.73 -23.87 7.75
CA GLU A 79 -13.19 -23.38 6.45
C GLU A 79 -13.41 -21.86 6.46
N LEU A 80 -14.20 -21.36 7.42
CA LEU A 80 -14.48 -19.94 7.53
C LEU A 80 -13.22 -19.10 7.76
N LEU A 81 -12.34 -19.55 8.67
CA LEU A 81 -11.09 -18.85 8.95
C LEU A 81 -10.12 -18.91 7.76
N SER A 82 -10.17 -19.98 6.96
CA SER A 82 -9.41 -20.07 5.71
C SER A 82 -9.91 -19.06 4.68
N GLU A 83 -11.23 -18.95 4.49
CA GLU A 83 -11.86 -17.99 3.58
C GLU A 83 -11.55 -16.55 3.99
N TRP A 84 -11.87 -16.17 5.22
CA TRP A 84 -11.62 -14.81 5.72
C TRP A 84 -10.12 -14.51 5.83
N GLY A 85 -9.31 -15.52 6.12
CA GLY A 85 -7.85 -15.41 6.12
C GLY A 85 -7.31 -15.11 4.72
N ASN A 86 -7.80 -15.80 3.69
CA ASN A 86 -7.46 -15.51 2.30
C ASN A 86 -7.86 -14.09 1.92
N ASP A 87 -9.10 -13.68 2.22
CA ASP A 87 -9.55 -12.30 1.96
C ASP A 87 -8.64 -11.26 2.64
N ALA A 88 -8.25 -11.51 3.89
CA ALA A 88 -7.36 -10.63 4.62
C ALA A 88 -5.96 -10.57 4.00
N PHE A 89 -5.41 -11.73 3.66
CA PHE A 89 -4.08 -11.83 3.06
C PHE A 89 -4.03 -11.16 1.70
N GLN A 90 -5.01 -11.43 0.84
CA GLN A 90 -5.11 -10.84 -0.50
C GLN A 90 -5.34 -9.33 -0.41
N ALA A 91 -6.18 -8.86 0.54
CA ALA A 91 -6.32 -7.43 0.79
C ALA A 91 -5.00 -6.77 1.23
N GLY A 92 -4.18 -7.47 2.01
CA GLY A 92 -2.85 -7.01 2.40
C GLY A 92 -1.84 -7.03 1.26
N ALA A 93 -1.83 -8.10 0.47
CA ALA A 93 -0.95 -8.27 -0.69
C ALA A 93 -1.22 -7.23 -1.79
N CYS A 94 -2.49 -6.89 -1.99
CA CYS A 94 -2.95 -5.85 -2.91
C CYS A 94 -2.89 -4.43 -2.33
N SER A 95 -2.52 -4.26 -1.06
CA SER A 95 -2.40 -2.94 -0.45
C SER A 95 -1.30 -2.13 -1.13
N ASP A 96 -1.49 -0.82 -1.27
CA ASP A 96 -0.39 0.08 -1.68
C ASP A 96 0.63 0.28 -0.56
N LYS A 97 0.34 -0.17 0.66
CA LYS A 97 1.23 -0.18 1.80
C LYS A 97 1.83 -1.56 2.01
N HIS A 98 3.14 -1.63 2.10
CA HIS A 98 3.89 -2.87 2.30
C HIS A 98 4.84 -2.75 3.49
N ILE A 99 5.13 -3.89 4.11
CA ILE A 99 6.18 -3.99 5.12
C ILE A 99 7.40 -4.56 4.42
N VAL A 100 8.52 -3.83 4.45
CA VAL A 100 9.77 -4.26 3.81
C VAL A 100 10.93 -4.13 4.78
N ARG A 101 11.97 -4.94 4.58
CA ARG A 101 13.26 -4.71 5.22
C ARG A 101 13.84 -3.39 4.73
N LEU A 102 14.27 -2.55 5.66
CA LEU A 102 14.86 -1.25 5.37
C LEU A 102 16.11 -1.39 4.48
N SER A 103 16.87 -2.47 4.66
CA SER A 103 18.03 -2.83 3.84
C SER A 103 17.71 -3.18 2.39
N ASN A 104 16.46 -3.57 2.09
CA ASN A 104 16.03 -3.88 0.72
C ASN A 104 15.66 -2.62 -0.07
N ILE A 105 15.57 -1.46 0.58
CA ILE A 105 15.23 -0.20 -0.09
C ILE A 105 16.47 0.34 -0.80
N SER A 106 16.38 0.38 -2.13
CA SER A 106 17.48 0.84 -2.97
C SER A 106 17.47 2.35 -3.15
N MET A 107 18.64 2.97 -3.08
CA MET A 107 18.79 4.41 -3.29
C MET A 107 19.14 4.72 -4.75
N SER A 108 18.33 5.56 -5.40
CA SER A 108 18.69 6.03 -6.75
C SER A 108 19.95 6.93 -6.70
N ARG A 109 20.76 6.92 -7.78
CA ARG A 109 21.95 7.79 -7.94
C ARG A 109 21.68 9.27 -7.66
N ARG A 110 20.49 9.76 -8.00
CA ARG A 110 20.09 11.15 -7.74
C ARG A 110 19.91 11.40 -6.25
N ASN A 111 19.25 10.47 -5.54
CA ASN A 111 19.05 10.60 -4.10
C ASN A 111 20.37 10.47 -3.34
N SER A 112 21.27 9.56 -3.75
CA SER A 112 22.60 9.45 -3.14
C SER A 112 23.43 10.73 -3.33
N GLY A 113 23.29 11.40 -4.48
CA GLY A 113 23.93 12.68 -4.77
C GLY A 113 23.28 13.91 -4.10
N SER A 114 22.07 13.77 -3.55
CA SER A 114 21.30 14.87 -2.94
C SER A 114 20.94 14.56 -1.48
N ARG A 115 21.94 14.23 -0.66
CA ARG A 115 21.73 13.92 0.76
C ARG A 115 21.01 15.08 1.48
N PRO A 116 20.00 14.82 2.31
CA PRO A 116 19.33 15.84 3.10
C PRO A 116 20.33 16.64 3.93
N THR A 117 20.13 17.94 4.01
CA THR A 117 20.96 18.81 4.84
C THR A 117 20.78 18.47 6.32
N LYS A 118 21.79 18.78 7.15
CA LYS A 118 21.70 18.61 8.62
C LYS A 118 20.44 19.27 9.19
N LYS A 119 20.08 20.46 8.69
CA LYS A 119 18.84 21.17 9.06
C LYS A 119 17.58 20.35 8.77
N LYS A 120 17.49 19.70 7.60
CA LYS A 120 16.33 18.87 7.25
C LYS A 120 16.24 17.62 8.14
N MET A 121 17.37 17.00 8.46
CA MET A 121 17.42 15.85 9.38
C MET A 121 16.99 16.24 10.80
N GLU A 122 17.51 17.36 11.31
CA GLU A 122 17.16 17.87 12.64
C GLU A 122 15.67 18.20 12.77
N GLN A 123 15.08 18.83 11.74
CA GLN A 123 13.65 19.07 11.70
C GLN A 123 12.82 17.77 11.69
N ALA A 124 13.32 16.71 11.05
CA ALA A 124 12.66 15.41 11.05
C ALA A 124 12.72 14.75 12.43
N ARG A 125 13.87 14.82 13.13
CA ARG A 125 14.03 14.32 14.51
C ARG A 125 13.09 15.00 15.48
N ARG A 126 13.10 16.35 15.53
CA ARG A 126 12.22 17.13 16.41
C ARG A 126 10.74 16.84 16.17
N PHE A 127 10.35 16.65 14.91
CA PHE A 127 8.97 16.29 14.58
C PHE A 127 8.61 14.91 15.15
N TYR A 128 9.48 13.92 14.97
CA TYR A 128 9.28 12.58 15.50
C TYR A 128 9.25 12.57 17.03
N GLU A 129 10.19 13.24 17.68
CA GLU A 129 10.26 13.38 19.15
C GLU A 129 9.00 14.04 19.72
N LYS A 130 8.47 15.05 19.04
CA LYS A 130 7.28 15.78 19.50
C LYS A 130 5.97 14.99 19.33
N TYR A 131 5.81 14.26 18.22
CA TYR A 131 4.51 13.67 17.86
C TYR A 131 4.49 12.14 17.86
N GLY A 132 5.64 11.47 18.03
CA GLY A 132 5.75 10.01 17.98
C GLY A 132 5.53 9.40 16.58
N VAL A 133 5.42 10.24 15.54
CA VAL A 133 5.15 9.81 14.16
C VAL A 133 6.12 10.46 13.17
N TYR A 134 6.40 9.76 12.08
CA TYR A 134 7.28 10.27 11.03
C TYR A 134 6.56 11.31 10.17
N LYS A 135 7.27 12.38 9.82
CA LYS A 135 6.72 13.52 9.05
C LYS A 135 6.22 13.14 7.65
N ARG A 136 6.84 12.12 7.05
CA ARG A 136 6.48 11.59 5.73
C ARG A 136 6.61 10.07 5.74
N GLU A 137 5.73 9.41 5.00
CA GLU A 137 5.90 8.00 4.68
C GLU A 137 7.08 7.78 3.72
N ILE A 138 7.63 6.57 3.74
CA ILE A 138 8.59 6.12 2.74
C ILE A 138 7.81 5.67 1.51
N VAL A 139 8.16 6.21 0.35
CA VAL A 139 7.54 5.80 -0.93
C VAL A 139 8.60 5.10 -1.77
N ILE A 140 8.30 3.93 -2.30
CA ILE A 140 9.16 3.14 -3.19
C ILE A 140 8.45 2.85 -4.51
N ASP A 141 9.21 2.60 -5.58
CA ASP A 141 8.64 2.04 -6.82
C ASP A 141 8.54 0.51 -6.80
N GLU A 142 8.03 -0.09 -7.88
CA GLU A 142 7.86 -1.55 -7.99
C GLU A 142 9.15 -2.35 -7.82
N HIS A 143 10.32 -1.73 -8.00
CA HIS A 143 11.63 -2.36 -7.87
C HIS A 143 12.29 -2.10 -6.51
N GLY A 144 11.57 -1.48 -5.56
CA GLY A 144 12.10 -1.15 -4.24
C GLY A 144 13.00 0.08 -4.22
N VAL A 145 13.00 0.91 -5.27
CA VAL A 145 13.82 2.13 -5.30
C VAL A 145 13.09 3.26 -4.58
N LEU A 146 13.80 3.95 -3.68
CA LEU A 146 13.27 5.09 -2.93
C LEU A 146 12.85 6.24 -3.85
N MET A 147 11.57 6.59 -3.76
CA MET A 147 10.91 7.62 -4.55
C MET A 147 10.68 8.92 -3.78
N ASP A 148 10.26 8.83 -2.51
CA ASP A 148 10.13 9.95 -1.56
C ASP A 148 10.31 9.43 -0.12
N GLY A 149 10.41 10.34 0.85
CA GLY A 149 10.57 9.99 2.26
C GLY A 149 12.03 9.81 2.70
N TYR A 150 12.99 10.36 1.96
CA TYR A 150 14.43 10.13 2.22
C TYR A 150 14.89 10.54 3.62
N THR A 151 14.38 11.63 4.18
CA THR A 151 14.67 12.00 5.58
C THR A 151 14.11 11.00 6.58
N THR A 152 12.92 10.44 6.31
CA THR A 152 12.31 9.40 7.14
C THR A 152 13.13 8.12 7.08
N TYR A 153 13.52 7.69 5.87
CA TYR A 153 14.40 6.54 5.66
C TYR A 153 15.69 6.66 6.49
N LEU A 154 16.41 7.78 6.38
CA LEU A 154 17.64 7.99 7.13
C LEU A 154 17.42 7.99 8.65
N LEU A 155 16.32 8.60 9.11
CA LEU A 155 15.99 8.62 10.53
C LEU A 155 15.68 7.20 11.06
N MET A 156 14.96 6.37 10.28
CA MET A 156 14.72 4.97 10.62
C MET A 156 16.01 4.15 10.65
N CYS A 157 16.97 4.44 9.76
CA CYS A 157 18.30 3.84 9.83
C CYS A 157 19.03 4.22 11.14
N GLU A 158 19.01 5.51 11.53
CA GLU A 158 19.62 5.99 12.78
C GLU A 158 19.00 5.32 14.02
N GLN A 159 17.73 4.95 13.93
CA GLN A 159 16.97 4.29 15.00
C GLN A 159 17.08 2.75 14.98
N GLY A 160 17.84 2.16 14.06
CA GLY A 160 18.04 0.71 13.97
C GLY A 160 16.77 -0.07 13.62
N LYS A 161 15.84 0.52 12.86
CA LYS A 161 14.65 -0.21 12.39
C LYS A 161 15.03 -1.25 11.33
N ASP A 162 14.53 -2.47 11.47
CA ASP A 162 14.69 -3.53 10.45
C ASP A 162 13.51 -3.51 9.47
N MET A 163 12.29 -3.75 9.97
CA MET A 163 11.07 -3.75 9.15
C MET A 163 10.37 -2.39 9.19
N VAL A 164 10.04 -1.86 8.02
CA VAL A 164 9.40 -0.53 7.88
C VAL A 164 8.20 -0.57 6.95
N LEU A 165 7.20 0.24 7.28
CA LEU A 165 6.03 0.46 6.43
C LEU A 165 6.39 1.43 5.31
N VAL A 166 6.11 1.02 4.07
CA VAL A 166 6.36 1.82 2.86
C VAL A 166 5.12 1.85 2.00
N ARG A 167 4.95 2.91 1.21
CA ARG A 167 3.97 2.96 0.13
C ARG A 167 4.64 2.56 -1.18
N ARG A 168 4.21 1.47 -1.80
CA ARG A 168 4.69 1.03 -3.11
C ARG A 168 3.80 1.62 -4.19
N ILE A 169 4.41 2.36 -5.11
CA ILE A 169 3.70 3.05 -6.18
C ILE A 169 4.32 2.67 -7.51
N ARG A 170 3.49 2.20 -8.44
CA ARG A 170 3.94 2.00 -9.82
C ARG A 170 4.15 3.34 -10.50
N ARG A 171 5.25 3.51 -11.23
CA ARG A 171 5.45 4.72 -12.03
C ARG A 171 4.38 4.78 -13.12
N GLN A 172 3.71 5.92 -13.22
CA GLN A 172 2.64 6.14 -14.17
C GLN A 172 2.90 7.38 -15.02
N GLY A 173 2.33 7.36 -16.23
CA GLY A 173 2.34 8.45 -17.19
C GLY A 173 0.97 8.65 -17.78
N ILE A 174 0.81 9.76 -18.49
CA ILE A 174 -0.36 10.00 -19.34
C ILE A 174 0.04 9.87 -20.80
N LYS A 175 -0.87 9.35 -21.62
CA LYS A 175 -0.96 9.74 -23.03
C LYS A 175 -1.98 10.86 -23.14
N ALA A 176 -1.60 11.96 -23.77
CA ALA A 176 -2.45 13.13 -23.89
C ALA A 176 -2.27 13.80 -25.26
N VAL A 177 -3.29 14.57 -25.65
CA VAL A 177 -3.33 15.29 -26.92
C VAL A 177 -3.49 16.79 -26.65
N PHE A 178 -2.92 17.62 -27.52
CA PHE A 178 -3.14 19.07 -27.48
C PHE A 178 -4.54 19.45 -28.02
N ASN A 179 -4.95 18.81 -29.13
CA ASN A 179 -6.23 19.01 -29.80
C ASN A 179 -6.92 17.67 -30.02
N GLU A 180 -8.25 17.64 -30.11
CA GLU A 180 -8.99 16.43 -30.44
C GLU A 180 -8.56 15.86 -31.80
N GLY A 181 -8.41 14.53 -31.89
CA GLY A 181 -7.87 13.85 -33.09
C GLY A 181 -6.37 14.06 -33.35
N GLY A 182 -5.68 14.87 -32.53
CA GLY A 182 -4.26 15.17 -32.69
C GLY A 182 -3.32 14.03 -32.26
N LYS A 183 -2.02 14.22 -32.53
CA LYS A 183 -0.96 13.30 -32.11
C LYS A 183 -0.94 13.14 -30.59
N GLN A 184 -0.82 11.90 -30.13
CA GLN A 184 -0.65 11.58 -28.72
C GLN A 184 0.82 11.72 -28.29
N TYR A 185 1.00 12.32 -27.12
CA TYR A 185 2.28 12.54 -26.48
C TYR A 185 2.25 12.03 -25.03
N GLN A 186 3.43 11.76 -24.48
CA GLN A 186 3.58 11.09 -23.19
C GLN A 186 4.31 11.95 -22.16
N TRP A 187 3.77 11.99 -20.94
CA TRP A 187 4.36 12.67 -19.78
C TRP A 187 4.26 11.79 -18.52
N GLU A 188 5.28 11.86 -17.66
CA GLU A 188 5.27 11.21 -16.33
C GLU A 188 4.33 11.96 -15.38
N ILE A 189 3.55 11.21 -14.61
CA ILE A 189 2.72 11.74 -13.52
C ILE A 189 3.61 11.87 -12.28
N PRO A 190 3.81 13.08 -11.73
CA PRO A 190 4.51 13.23 -10.45
C PRO A 190 3.73 12.55 -9.32
N LEU A 191 4.43 12.00 -8.33
CA LEU A 191 3.85 11.31 -7.16
C LEU A 191 2.65 12.05 -6.54
N LYS A 192 2.73 13.38 -6.40
CA LYS A 192 1.68 14.23 -5.80
C LYS A 192 0.35 14.28 -6.59
N LEU A 193 0.36 13.85 -7.85
CA LEU A 193 -0.76 13.84 -8.79
C LEU A 193 -1.23 12.42 -9.15
N ILE A 194 -0.53 11.39 -8.68
CA ILE A 194 -1.00 10.01 -8.81
C ILE A 194 -2.35 9.90 -8.07
N ASP A 195 -3.27 9.12 -8.64
CA ASP A 195 -4.67 8.95 -8.21
C ASP A 195 -5.57 10.19 -8.34
N LYS A 196 -5.04 11.32 -8.85
CA LYS A 196 -5.80 12.57 -9.04
C LYS A 196 -6.10 12.91 -10.49
N ILE A 197 -5.50 12.18 -11.43
CA ILE A 197 -5.68 12.37 -12.87
C ILE A 197 -6.52 11.21 -13.39
N ALA A 198 -7.52 11.50 -14.20
CA ALA A 198 -8.32 10.54 -14.94
C ALA A 198 -8.32 10.84 -16.46
N PRO A 199 -8.60 9.83 -17.31
CA PRO A 199 -8.91 10.08 -18.72
C PRO A 199 -10.03 11.13 -18.88
N GLY A 200 -9.83 12.07 -19.80
CA GLY A 200 -10.72 13.22 -20.01
C GLY A 200 -10.30 14.49 -19.28
N ASP A 201 -9.48 14.42 -18.23
CA ASP A 201 -9.03 15.61 -17.51
C ASP A 201 -8.15 16.51 -18.39
N ARG A 202 -8.25 17.82 -18.17
CA ARG A 202 -7.30 18.80 -18.71
C ARG A 202 -6.17 19.03 -17.72
N VAL A 203 -4.94 18.91 -18.21
CA VAL A 203 -3.73 19.07 -17.38
C VAL A 203 -2.73 20.00 -18.07
N VAL A 204 -1.92 20.66 -17.26
CA VAL A 204 -0.80 21.46 -17.74
C VAL A 204 0.46 20.62 -17.73
N VAL A 205 1.15 20.56 -18.87
CA VAL A 205 2.42 19.84 -19.05
C VAL A 205 3.54 20.80 -19.38
N GLU A 206 4.77 20.44 -19.00
CA GLU A 206 5.96 21.16 -19.45
C GLU A 206 6.34 20.68 -20.86
N THR A 207 6.50 21.63 -21.79
CA THR A 207 6.97 21.38 -23.15
C THR A 207 8.22 22.21 -23.43
N PHE A 208 8.85 22.01 -24.58
CA PHE A 208 9.95 22.86 -25.02
C PHE A 208 9.54 24.34 -25.14
N TYR A 209 8.29 24.60 -25.52
CA TYR A 209 7.72 25.94 -25.66
C TYR A 209 7.12 26.48 -24.35
N GLY A 210 7.45 25.85 -23.22
CA GLY A 210 6.90 26.17 -21.91
C GLY A 210 5.62 25.40 -21.56
N PRO A 211 4.89 25.85 -20.53
CA PRO A 211 3.68 25.18 -20.05
C PRO A 211 2.56 25.19 -21.11
N GLN A 212 2.01 24.02 -21.42
CA GLN A 212 0.92 23.87 -22.38
C GLN A 212 -0.20 23.01 -21.81
N ARG A 213 -1.41 23.18 -22.35
CA ARG A 213 -2.60 22.42 -21.96
C ARG A 213 -2.75 21.19 -22.85
N VAL A 214 -3.09 20.06 -22.22
CA VAL A 214 -3.40 18.81 -22.94
C VAL A 214 -4.58 18.10 -22.28
N THR A 215 -5.31 17.34 -23.07
CA THR A 215 -6.38 16.45 -22.59
C THR A 215 -5.84 15.04 -22.44
N VAL A 216 -5.99 14.48 -21.24
CA VAL A 216 -5.58 13.11 -20.93
C VAL A 216 -6.48 12.13 -21.68
N LYS A 217 -5.87 11.18 -22.40
CA LYS A 217 -6.58 10.10 -23.10
C LYS A 217 -6.45 8.77 -22.38
N GLU A 218 -5.30 8.51 -21.77
CA GLU A 218 -5.00 7.24 -21.13
C GLU A 218 -3.97 7.44 -20.01
N ILE A 219 -4.07 6.64 -18.94
CA ILE A 219 -3.02 6.48 -17.93
C ILE A 219 -2.27 5.20 -18.25
N ILE A 220 -0.94 5.29 -18.34
CA ILE A 220 -0.08 4.17 -18.74
C ILE A 220 1.00 3.89 -17.70
N PRO A 221 1.42 2.62 -17.51
CA PRO A 221 2.59 2.31 -16.69
C PRO A 221 3.88 2.81 -17.36
N LEU A 222 4.87 3.22 -16.55
CA LEU A 222 6.17 3.69 -17.02
C LEU A 222 7.31 2.89 -16.40
N ALA A 223 8.02 2.10 -17.20
CA ALA A 223 9.20 1.39 -16.74
C ALA A 223 10.37 2.33 -16.35
N LYS A 224 10.45 3.52 -16.96
CA LYS A 224 11.52 4.51 -16.73
C LYS A 224 10.97 5.93 -16.74
N ARG A 225 11.69 6.84 -16.09
CA ARG A 225 11.39 8.28 -16.14
C ARG A 225 11.56 8.79 -17.57
N THR A 226 10.58 9.55 -18.05
CA THR A 226 10.61 10.17 -19.39
C THR A 226 11.23 11.56 -19.38
N GLY A 227 11.45 12.16 -18.20
CA GLY A 227 11.97 13.53 -18.03
C GLY A 227 10.91 14.62 -18.24
N ARG A 228 9.87 14.34 -19.02
CA ARG A 228 8.71 15.23 -19.24
C ARG A 228 7.63 14.94 -18.21
N LYS A 229 7.12 15.96 -17.53
CA LYS A 229 6.20 15.78 -16.39
C LYS A 229 4.95 16.63 -16.51
N VAL A 230 3.85 16.10 -15.97
CA VAL A 230 2.65 16.89 -15.67
C VAL A 230 2.97 17.90 -14.57
N ARG A 231 2.55 19.15 -14.72
CA ARG A 231 2.74 20.20 -13.71
C ARG A 231 1.61 20.22 -12.67
N ARG A 232 0.37 20.30 -13.17
CA ARG A 232 -0.86 20.42 -12.38
C ARG A 232 -2.07 19.99 -13.21
N ILE A 233 -3.15 19.71 -12.51
CA ILE A 233 -4.49 19.49 -13.07
C ILE A 233 -5.17 20.86 -13.18
N GLU A 234 -5.92 21.12 -14.24
CA GLU A 234 -6.82 22.28 -14.24
C GLU A 234 -8.04 22.00 -13.38
N GLU A 235 -8.42 22.95 -12.55
CA GLU A 235 -9.68 22.88 -11.81
C GLU A 235 -10.82 22.82 -12.83
N LYS A 236 -11.77 21.91 -12.59
CA LYS A 236 -13.01 21.89 -13.36
C LYS A 236 -13.75 23.16 -12.98
N GLU A 237 -14.02 24.04 -13.95
CA GLU A 237 -15.03 25.07 -13.77
C GLU A 237 -16.34 24.34 -13.46
N ASN A 238 -16.86 24.57 -12.24
CA ASN A 238 -18.16 24.05 -11.82
C ASN A 238 -19.29 24.73 -12.60
#